data_AF-A0A453NB69-F1
#
_entry.id   AF-A0A453NB69-F1
#
_cell.length_a   1.000
_cell.length_b   1.000
_cell.length_c   1.000
_cell.angle_alpha   90.00
_cell.angle_beta   90.00
_cell.angle_gamma   90.00
#
_symmetry.space_group_name_H-M   'P 1'
#
loop_
_entity.id
_entity.type
_entity.pdbx_description
1 polymer ?
#
loop_
_entity_poly.entity_id
_entity_poly.type
_entity_poly.pdbx_seq_one_letter_code
_entity_poly.pdbx_strand_id
1 'polypeptide(L)'
;VLFDLCGYFREVSAKVLYISDLEKLEERIIMTLCHMERIFPPGFFTVMVHLVMHLATEAKIGGPVCYRSMWFVERYIGKLKSNVHNKAHPEGSIAEAFLADEGMTFCSRYIVGFETKHNLPSQNEDNEEWVGHHDNAHGSRLFPHSGNPLGKPRNCVLS
;
A
#
# COMPACT_ATOMS: atom_id res chain seq x y z
N VAL A 1 -22.64 0.96 12.04
CA VAL A 1 -23.01 0.17 10.85
C VAL A 1 -22.04 0.36 9.68
N LEU A 2 -21.95 1.53 9.04
CA LEU A 2 -20.96 1.74 7.95
C LEU A 2 -19.52 1.61 8.44
N PHE A 3 -19.21 2.11 9.65
CA PHE A 3 -17.90 1.94 10.27
C PHE A 3 -17.55 0.45 10.46
N ASP A 4 -18.52 -0.37 10.90
CA ASP A 4 -18.33 -1.80 11.13
C ASP A 4 -18.09 -2.54 9.80
N LEU A 5 -18.81 -2.15 8.75
CA LEU A 5 -18.60 -2.66 7.39
C LEU A 5 -17.23 -2.28 6.83
N CYS A 6 -16.79 -1.03 7.02
CA CYS A 6 -15.45 -0.59 6.62
C CYS A 6 -14.37 -1.35 7.40
N GLY A 7 -14.58 -1.54 8.71
CA GLY A 7 -13.72 -2.36 9.56
C GLY A 7 -13.62 -3.80 9.05
N TYR A 8 -14.75 -4.38 8.66
CA TYR A 8 -14.81 -5.71 8.04
C TYR A 8 -13.95 -5.80 6.78
N PHE A 9 -14.12 -4.87 5.84
CA PHE A 9 -13.34 -4.87 4.60
C PHE A 9 -11.85 -4.67 4.85
N ARG A 10 -11.49 -3.87 5.85
CA ARG A 10 -10.09 -3.68 6.25
C ARG A 10 -9.48 -4.97 6.81
N GLU A 11 -10.22 -5.68 7.65
CA GLU A 11 -9.75 -6.93 8.27
C GLU A 11 -9.65 -8.07 7.24
N VAL A 12 -10.68 -8.27 6.40
CA VAL A 12 -10.66 -9.34 5.38
C VAL A 12 -9.59 -9.11 4.31
N SER A 13 -9.25 -7.85 4.04
CA SER A 13 -8.23 -7.46 3.05
C SER A 13 -6.83 -7.33 3.65
N ALA A 14 -6.64 -7.71 4.91
CA ALA A 14 -5.33 -7.68 5.55
C ALA A 14 -4.34 -8.62 4.82
N LYS A 15 -3.06 -8.25 4.85
CA LYS A 15 -1.99 -9.03 4.22
C LYS A 15 -1.78 -10.39 4.89
N VAL A 16 -2.06 -10.47 6.19
CA VAL A 16 -1.94 -11.68 7.01
C VAL A 16 -3.31 -11.92 7.65
N LEU A 17 -3.80 -13.15 7.55
CA LEU A 17 -5.11 -13.56 8.07
C LEU A 17 -4.95 -14.78 8.98
N TYR A 18 -5.64 -14.76 10.12
CA TYR A 18 -5.74 -15.89 11.03
C TYR A 18 -7.15 -16.48 10.96
N ILE A 19 -7.26 -17.81 11.00
CA ILE A 19 -8.54 -18.52 10.89
C ILE A 19 -9.50 -18.10 12.02
N SER A 20 -8.98 -17.94 13.24
CA SER A 20 -9.77 -17.50 14.40
C SER A 20 -10.35 -16.10 14.25
N ASP A 21 -9.67 -15.21 13.52
CA ASP A 21 -10.17 -13.87 13.25
C ASP A 21 -11.23 -13.91 12.15
N LEU A 22 -11.04 -14.76 11.13
CA LEU A 22 -12.01 -14.96 10.06
C LEU A 22 -13.33 -15.53 10.57
N GLU A 23 -13.31 -16.44 11.56
CA GLU A 23 -14.53 -16.96 12.19
C GLU A 23 -15.33 -15.88 12.92
N LYS A 24 -14.65 -15.00 13.67
CA LYS A 24 -15.30 -13.84 14.31
C LYS A 24 -15.83 -12.86 13.27
N LEU A 25 -15.14 -12.76 12.13
CA LEU A 25 -15.50 -11.86 11.05
C LEU A 25 -16.76 -12.34 10.31
N GLU A 26 -16.92 -13.66 10.14
CA GLU A 26 -18.14 -14.31 9.61
C GLU A 26 -19.38 -13.98 10.46
N GLU A 27 -19.26 -13.97 11.79
CA GLU A 27 -20.37 -13.60 12.67
C GLU A 27 -20.67 -12.08 12.63
N ARG A 28 -19.63 -11.25 12.67
CA ARG A 28 -19.76 -9.79 12.69
C ARG A 28 -20.42 -9.24 11.43
N ILE A 29 -20.12 -9.80 10.25
CA ILE A 29 -20.68 -9.30 8.99
C ILE A 29 -22.17 -9.59 8.85
N ILE A 30 -22.63 -10.74 9.34
CA ILE A 30 -24.06 -11.09 9.35
C ILE A 30 -24.84 -10.04 10.15
N MET A 31 -24.39 -9.76 11.38
CA MET A 31 -25.02 -8.74 12.22
C MET A 31 -24.97 -7.34 11.59
N THR A 32 -23.83 -6.99 10.98
CA THR A 32 -23.67 -5.68 10.31
C THR A 32 -24.64 -5.54 9.13
N LEU A 33 -24.77 -6.56 8.28
CA LEU A 33 -25.69 -6.56 7.14
C LEU A 33 -27.16 -6.50 7.60
N CYS A 34 -27.53 -7.26 8.63
CA CYS A 34 -28.88 -7.17 9.22
C CYS A 34 -29.19 -5.77 9.77
N HIS A 35 -28.22 -5.11 10.40
CA HIS A 35 -28.40 -3.72 10.84
C HIS A 35 -28.51 -2.74 9.67
N MET A 36 -27.77 -2.96 8.59
CA MET A 36 -27.91 -2.15 7.37
C MET A 36 -29.28 -2.34 6.72
N GLU A 37 -29.81 -3.57 6.70
CA GLU A 37 -31.13 -3.91 6.09
C GLU A 37 -32.28 -3.17 6.76
N ARG A 38 -32.15 -2.87 8.05
CA ARG A 38 -33.14 -2.07 8.78
C ARG A 38 -33.08 -0.58 8.47
N ILE A 39 -31.97 -0.09 7.92
CA ILE A 39 -31.71 1.34 7.70
C ILE A 39 -31.95 1.73 6.23
N PHE A 40 -31.47 0.92 5.28
CA PHE A 40 -31.57 1.22 3.86
C PHE A 40 -32.83 0.59 3.24
N PRO A 41 -33.38 1.17 2.17
CA PRO A 41 -34.53 0.60 1.48
C PRO A 41 -34.21 -0.79 0.88
N PRO A 42 -35.20 -1.69 0.73
CA PRO A 42 -34.99 -3.03 0.19
C PRO A 42 -34.31 -3.06 -1.18
N GLY A 43 -34.51 -2.04 -2.01
CA GLY A 43 -33.86 -1.93 -3.32
C GLY A 43 -32.33 -1.76 -3.26
N PHE A 44 -31.77 -1.40 -2.11
CA PHE A 44 -30.32 -1.36 -1.90
C PHE A 44 -29.73 -2.76 -1.69
N PHE A 45 -30.48 -3.68 -1.07
CA PHE A 45 -30.05 -5.04 -0.77
C PHE A 45 -30.25 -5.96 -1.96
N THR A 46 -29.35 -5.80 -2.93
CA THR A 46 -29.22 -6.74 -4.04
C THR A 46 -28.36 -7.93 -3.64
N VAL A 47 -28.38 -8.99 -4.45
CA VAL A 47 -27.52 -10.18 -4.28
C VAL A 47 -26.05 -9.79 -4.08
N MET A 48 -25.58 -8.72 -4.73
CA MET A 48 -24.21 -8.22 -4.62
C MET A 48 -23.83 -7.81 -3.19
N VAL A 49 -24.76 -7.21 -2.45
CA VAL A 49 -24.51 -6.79 -1.05
C VAL A 49 -24.40 -8.01 -0.15
N HIS A 50 -25.17 -9.06 -0.42
CA HIS A 50 -25.09 -10.31 0.32
C HIS A 50 -23.81 -11.09 0.05
N LEU A 51 -23.18 -10.96 -1.13
CA LEU A 51 -21.88 -11.61 -1.39
C LEU A 51 -20.79 -11.20 -0.40
N VAL A 52 -20.91 -10.02 0.20
CA VAL A 52 -19.96 -9.54 1.22
C VAL A 52 -19.85 -10.52 2.38
N MET A 53 -20.91 -11.23 2.76
CA MET A 53 -20.85 -12.20 3.85
C MET A 53 -19.96 -13.40 3.54
N HIS A 54 -19.80 -13.74 2.26
CA HIS A 54 -19.01 -14.90 1.82
C HIS A 54 -17.51 -14.61 1.75
N LEU A 55 -17.09 -13.34 1.73
CA LEU A 55 -15.68 -12.96 1.56
C LEU A 55 -14.78 -13.55 2.66
N ALA A 56 -15.27 -13.66 3.89
CA ALA A 56 -14.51 -14.25 4.99
C ALA A 56 -14.30 -15.77 4.78
N THR A 57 -15.34 -16.47 4.35
CA THR A 57 -15.26 -17.90 3.99
C THR A 57 -14.35 -18.12 2.78
N GLU A 58 -14.45 -17.27 1.76
CA GLU A 58 -13.57 -17.30 0.60
C GLU A 58 -12.11 -17.04 0.98
N ALA A 59 -11.86 -16.16 1.95
CA ALA A 59 -10.54 -15.89 2.51
C ALA A 59 -9.98 -17.08 3.30
N LYS A 60 -10.82 -17.84 4.00
CA LYS A 60 -10.41 -19.10 4.66
C LYS A 60 -9.95 -20.14 3.63
N ILE A 61 -10.67 -20.26 2.50
CA ILE A 61 -10.39 -21.29 1.48
C ILE A 61 -9.19 -20.91 0.61
N GLY A 62 -9.16 -19.68 0.09
CA GLY A 62 -8.13 -19.27 -0.89
C GLY A 62 -7.10 -18.27 -0.37
N GLY A 63 -7.06 -18.01 0.93
CA GLY A 63 -6.06 -17.16 1.57
C GLY A 63 -6.30 -15.65 1.40
N PRO A 64 -5.31 -14.81 1.75
CA PRO A 64 -5.46 -13.36 1.75
C PRO A 64 -5.94 -12.77 0.42
N VAL A 65 -6.94 -11.88 0.50
CA VAL A 65 -7.55 -11.21 -0.66
C VAL A 65 -6.50 -10.45 -1.48
N CYS A 66 -5.46 -9.92 -0.84
CA CYS A 66 -4.41 -9.16 -1.52
C CYS A 66 -3.68 -9.93 -2.64
N TYR A 67 -3.61 -11.26 -2.57
CA TYR A 67 -2.97 -12.07 -3.61
C TYR A 67 -3.93 -12.50 -4.73
N ARG A 68 -5.24 -12.41 -4.50
CA ARG A 68 -6.28 -12.78 -5.46
C ARG A 68 -6.98 -11.57 -6.08
N SER A 69 -6.81 -10.40 -5.50
CA SER A 69 -7.38 -9.17 -6.01
C SER A 69 -6.62 -8.71 -7.26
N MET A 70 -7.35 -8.49 -8.35
CA MET A 70 -6.81 -7.97 -9.60
C MET A 70 -6.38 -6.50 -9.46
N TRP A 71 -6.79 -5.81 -8.40
CA TRP A 71 -6.57 -4.37 -8.20
C TRP A 71 -5.10 -3.96 -8.34
N PHE A 72 -4.15 -4.70 -7.72
CA PHE A 72 -2.72 -4.38 -7.83
C PHE A 72 -2.23 -4.51 -9.28
N VAL A 73 -2.67 -5.58 -9.96
CA VAL A 73 -2.32 -5.86 -11.35
C VAL A 73 -2.89 -4.78 -12.27
N GLU A 74 -4.15 -4.40 -12.09
CA GLU A 74 -4.81 -3.34 -12.87
C GLU A 74 -4.11 -2.00 -12.69
N ARG A 75 -3.73 -1.63 -11.46
CA ARG A 75 -3.01 -0.38 -11.19
C ARG A 75 -1.64 -0.36 -11.85
N TYR A 76 -0.93 -1.49 -11.81
CA TYR A 76 0.35 -1.65 -12.48
C TYR A 76 0.22 -1.54 -14.00
N ILE A 77 -0.72 -2.27 -14.60
CA ILE A 77 -1.00 -2.20 -16.05
C ILE A 77 -1.44 -0.78 -16.44
N GLY A 78 -2.23 -0.09 -15.60
CA GLY A 78 -2.60 1.30 -15.81
C GLY A 78 -1.40 2.24 -15.88
N LYS A 79 -0.38 2.02 -15.04
CA LYS A 79 0.89 2.76 -15.08
C LYS A 79 1.71 2.42 -16.33
N LEU A 80 1.78 1.15 -16.72
CA LEU A 80 2.46 0.76 -17.97
C LEU A 80 1.77 1.40 -19.19
N LYS A 81 0.45 1.45 -19.18
CA LYS A 81 -0.33 2.07 -20.26
C LYS A 81 -0.04 3.56 -20.41
N SER A 82 0.17 4.28 -19.32
CA SER A 82 0.56 5.70 -19.40
C SER A 82 1.99 5.92 -19.88
N ASN A 83 2.84 4.89 -19.84
CA ASN A 83 4.19 4.94 -20.39
C ASN A 83 4.24 4.74 -21.93
N VAL A 84 3.15 4.31 -22.57
CA VAL A 84 3.07 4.09 -24.02
C VAL A 84 2.89 5.43 -24.76
N HIS A 85 3.99 6.10 -25.04
CA HIS A 85 4.05 7.34 -25.82
C HIS A 85 4.11 7.05 -27.33
N ASN A 86 4.80 5.97 -27.73
CA ASN A 86 4.83 5.48 -29.10
C ASN A 86 3.96 4.23 -29.27
N LYS A 87 2.80 4.38 -29.92
CA LYS A 87 1.86 3.27 -30.16
C LYS A 87 2.33 2.30 -31.25
N ALA A 88 3.29 2.67 -32.10
CA ALA A 88 3.86 1.76 -33.10
C ALA A 88 4.80 0.71 -32.47
N HIS A 89 5.37 1.04 -31.30
CA HIS A 89 6.28 0.16 -30.55
C HIS A 89 6.00 0.27 -29.03
N PRO A 90 4.87 -0.29 -28.55
CA PRO A 90 4.42 -0.10 -27.18
C PRO A 90 5.37 -0.72 -26.14
N GLU A 91 5.97 -1.87 -26.44
CA GLU A 91 6.95 -2.52 -25.56
C GLU A 91 8.22 -1.68 -25.42
N GLY A 92 8.72 -1.12 -26.53
CA GLY A 92 9.88 -0.24 -26.55
C GLY A 92 9.62 1.05 -25.78
N SER A 93 8.44 1.65 -25.96
CA SER A 93 8.04 2.85 -25.22
C SER A 93 7.93 2.62 -23.71
N ILE A 94 7.45 1.44 -23.29
CA ILE A 94 7.40 1.06 -21.88
C ILE A 94 8.82 0.87 -21.32
N ALA A 95 9.70 0.17 -22.06
CA ALA A 95 11.07 -0.08 -21.64
C ALA A 95 11.87 1.22 -21.47
N GLU A 96 11.73 2.16 -22.41
CA GLU A 96 12.37 3.48 -22.33
C GLU A 96 11.90 4.27 -21.11
N ALA A 97 10.57 4.33 -20.89
CA ALA A 97 10.01 5.03 -19.73
C ALA A 97 10.44 4.38 -18.40
N PHE A 98 10.56 3.04 -18.36
CA PHE A 98 11.05 2.31 -17.19
C PHE A 98 12.52 2.65 -16.90
N LEU A 99 13.38 2.63 -17.91
CA LEU A 99 14.80 3.00 -17.78
C LEU A 99 14.97 4.44 -17.30
N ALA A 100 14.17 5.37 -17.83
CA ALA A 100 14.17 6.76 -17.37
C ALA A 100 13.72 6.89 -15.92
N ASP A 101 12.66 6.21 -15.50
CA ASP A 101 12.16 6.24 -14.11
C ASP A 101 13.17 5.64 -13.13
N GLU A 102 13.79 4.52 -13.48
CA GLU A 102 14.83 3.87 -12.66
C GLU A 102 16.09 4.76 -12.55
N GLY A 103 16.55 5.33 -13.66
CA GLY A 103 17.67 6.26 -13.69
C GLY A 103 17.41 7.50 -12.82
N MET A 104 16.22 8.08 -12.91
CA MET A 104 15.84 9.22 -12.06
C MET A 104 15.72 8.84 -10.59
N THR A 105 15.20 7.65 -10.27
CA THR A 105 15.11 7.11 -8.91
C THR A 105 16.50 6.83 -8.31
N PHE A 106 17.43 6.37 -9.13
CA PHE A 106 18.81 6.19 -8.73
C PHE A 106 19.47 7.55 -8.44
N CYS A 107 19.39 8.47 -9.40
CA CYS A 107 19.92 9.82 -9.26
C CYS A 107 19.35 10.56 -8.03
N SER A 108 18.06 10.39 -7.72
CA SER A 108 17.43 11.05 -6.57
C SER A 108 18.03 10.67 -5.22
N ARG A 109 18.62 9.47 -5.12
CA ARG A 109 19.27 8.99 -3.90
C ARG A 109 20.65 9.62 -3.65
N TYR A 110 21.31 10.08 -4.70
CA TYR A 110 22.69 10.58 -4.66
C TYR A 110 22.81 12.08 -4.93
N ILE A 111 21.89 12.68 -5.69
CA ILE A 111 21.89 14.10 -6.01
C ILE A 111 21.03 14.85 -4.99
N VAL A 112 21.69 15.60 -4.10
CA VAL A 112 21.05 16.44 -3.09
C VAL A 112 20.66 17.79 -3.71
N GLY A 113 19.43 18.25 -3.46
CA GLY A 113 18.95 19.57 -3.89
C GLY A 113 17.87 19.58 -4.98
N PHE A 114 17.44 18.42 -5.47
CA PHE A 114 16.28 18.31 -6.36
C PHE A 114 15.11 17.63 -5.64
N GLU A 115 13.95 18.27 -5.71
CA GLU A 115 12.69 17.68 -5.26
C GLU A 115 12.31 16.55 -6.20
N THR A 116 12.19 15.35 -5.63
CA THR A 116 11.76 14.16 -6.36
C THR A 116 10.67 13.47 -5.56
N LYS A 117 9.86 12.64 -6.23
CA LYS A 117 8.80 11.81 -5.60
C LYS A 117 9.32 10.97 -4.42
N HIS A 118 10.63 10.74 -4.34
CA HIS A 118 11.30 9.94 -3.32
C HIS A 118 11.93 10.75 -2.18
N ASN A 119 12.14 12.05 -2.38
CA ASN A 119 12.75 12.94 -1.39
C ASN A 119 11.71 13.77 -0.61
N LEU A 120 10.43 13.72 -1.02
CA LEU A 120 9.33 14.34 -0.29
C LEU A 120 9.02 13.53 0.98
N PRO A 121 8.91 14.17 2.15
CA PRO A 121 8.44 13.50 3.35
C PRO A 121 7.05 12.92 3.08
N SER A 122 6.85 11.67 3.49
CA SER A 122 5.52 11.05 3.36
C SER A 122 4.53 11.88 4.18
N GLN A 123 3.31 12.09 3.66
CA GLN A 123 2.30 12.95 4.29
C GLN A 123 1.80 12.45 5.67
N ASN A 124 2.39 11.37 6.19
CA ASN A 124 2.09 10.75 7.48
C ASN A 124 3.31 10.76 8.42
N GLU A 125 4.15 11.79 8.39
CA GLU A 125 5.11 12.04 9.47
C GLU A 125 4.55 13.15 10.37
N ASP A 126 4.10 12.75 11.57
CA ASP A 126 3.79 13.67 12.64
C ASP A 126 5.07 14.48 12.95
N ASN A 127 4.99 15.80 12.75
CA ASN A 127 6.08 16.75 12.97
C ASN A 127 6.61 16.65 14.41
N GLU A 128 7.79 16.05 14.60
CA GLU A 128 8.60 16.28 15.80
C GLU A 128 9.74 17.26 15.48
N GLU A 129 9.44 18.49 15.86
CA GLU A 129 10.24 19.66 16.19
C GLU A 129 11.78 19.63 16.03
N TRP A 130 12.27 20.72 15.44
CA TRP A 130 13.66 21.13 15.34
C TRP A 130 14.35 21.27 16.70
N VAL A 131 15.44 20.54 16.95
CA VAL A 131 16.52 21.02 17.83
C VAL A 131 17.86 20.64 17.22
N GLY A 132 18.65 21.67 16.89
CA GLY A 132 19.98 21.55 16.33
C GLY A 132 20.98 20.94 17.33
N HIS A 133 21.92 20.17 16.81
CA HIS A 133 23.22 19.97 17.44
C HIS A 133 24.32 19.95 16.38
N HIS A 134 25.15 20.97 16.46
CA HIS A 134 26.47 21.05 15.87
C HIS A 134 27.35 20.02 16.57
N ASP A 135 28.02 19.13 15.84
CA ASP A 135 29.35 18.68 16.24
C ASP A 135 30.16 18.05 15.10
N ASN A 136 31.42 18.46 15.12
CA ASN A 136 32.47 18.28 14.14
C ASN A 136 33.19 16.94 14.37
N ALA A 137 33.27 16.07 13.36
CA ALA A 137 34.20 14.95 13.37
C ALA A 137 34.66 14.61 11.95
N HIS A 138 35.87 15.08 11.63
CA HIS A 138 36.64 14.65 10.47
C HIS A 138 36.87 13.14 10.49
N GLY A 139 36.37 12.47 9.44
CA GLY A 139 36.66 11.08 9.11
C GLY A 139 36.32 10.87 7.64
N SER A 140 37.26 11.20 6.75
CA SER A 140 37.11 11.06 5.30
C SER A 140 36.98 9.59 4.90
N ARG A 141 35.73 9.11 4.83
CA ARG A 141 35.37 7.85 4.18
C ARG A 141 35.16 8.17 2.70
N LEU A 142 36.01 7.60 1.84
CA LEU A 142 36.04 7.86 0.39
C LEU A 142 34.69 7.64 -0.32
N PHE A 143 33.77 6.92 0.33
CA PHE A 143 32.35 6.89 0.00
C PHE A 143 31.53 7.14 1.28
N PRO A 144 30.90 8.32 1.45
CA PRO A 144 29.91 8.51 2.50
C PRO A 144 28.72 7.58 2.23
N HIS A 145 28.11 7.05 3.30
CA HIS A 145 26.90 6.25 3.19
C HIS A 145 25.71 7.20 2.98
N SER A 146 25.62 7.81 1.79
CA SER A 146 24.50 8.66 1.41
C SER A 146 23.34 7.79 0.95
N GLY A 147 22.39 7.58 1.85
CA GLY A 147 21.14 6.87 1.57
C GLY A 147 20.59 6.21 2.82
N ASN A 148 19.46 6.70 3.32
CA ASN A 148 18.68 5.97 4.31
C ASN A 148 17.88 4.88 3.57
N PRO A 149 18.09 3.58 3.84
CA PRO A 149 17.20 2.56 3.32
C PRO A 149 15.82 2.76 3.97
N LEU A 150 14.77 2.89 3.15
CA LEU A 150 13.40 2.93 3.62
C LEU A 150 13.12 1.64 4.42
N GLY A 151 12.79 1.78 5.71
CA GLY A 151 12.32 0.67 6.55
C GLY A 151 13.27 0.13 7.62
N LYS A 152 14.42 0.77 7.91
CA LYS A 152 15.24 0.35 9.05
C LYS A 152 14.65 0.92 10.36
N PRO A 153 14.16 0.10 11.31
CA PRO A 153 13.85 0.59 12.64
C PRO A 153 15.14 1.09 13.30
N ARG A 154 15.10 2.32 13.81
CA ARG A 154 16.15 2.87 14.68
C ARG A 154 16.04 2.12 16.00
N ASN A 155 16.89 1.10 16.18
CA ASN A 155 17.26 0.38 17.40
C ASN A 155 17.15 -1.15 17.24
N CYS A 156 18.18 -1.74 16.65
CA CYS A 156 18.56 -3.11 16.96
C CYS A 156 19.96 -3.06 17.57
N VAL A 157 20.02 -3.12 18.91
CA VAL A 157 21.23 -3.55 19.62
C VAL A 157 21.26 -5.07 19.47
N LEU A 158 22.21 -5.58 18.70
CA LEU A 158 22.52 -7.01 18.70
C LEU A 158 23.37 -7.29 19.95
N SER A 159 22.81 -8.06 20.88
CA SER A 159 23.56 -8.73 21.95
C SER A 159 24.25 -9.97 21.41
#